data_AF-E9I0S7-F1
#
_entry.id   AF-E9I0S7-F1
#
_cell.length_a   1.000
_cell.length_b   1.000
_cell.length_c   1.000
_cell.angle_alpha   90.00
_cell.angle_beta   90.00
_cell.angle_gamma   90.00
#
_symmetry.space_group_name_H-M   'P 1'
#
loop_
_entity.id
_entity.type
_entity.pdbx_description
1 polymer ?
#
loop_
_entity_poly.entity_id
_entity_poly.type
_entity_poly.pdbx_seq_one_letter_code
_entity_poly.pdbx_strand_id
1 'polypeptide(L)'
;MHQVSKLQITKLNPHLTCLLCGGYYIEATTIIECLHSFCKSCIVRYLETNKFCPVCEVQVHKTKPLLNIRSDQTLQDIVYKLVPGL
;
A
#
# COMPACT_ATOMS: atom_id res chain seq x y z
N MET A 1 -26.73 -5.95 -19.10
CA MET A 1 -26.11 -4.83 -19.84
C MET A 1 -24.94 -4.35 -19.00
N HIS A 2 -23.70 -4.44 -19.50
CA HIS A 2 -22.54 -3.91 -18.76
C HIS A 2 -22.49 -2.39 -18.99
N GLN A 3 -22.86 -1.61 -17.98
CA GLN A 3 -22.76 -0.16 -18.05
C GLN A 3 -21.31 0.24 -17.79
N VAL A 4 -20.63 0.76 -18.82
CA VAL A 4 -19.27 1.26 -18.68
C VAL A 4 -19.33 2.66 -18.08
N SER A 5 -18.84 2.82 -16.86
CA SER A 5 -18.68 4.12 -16.21
C SER A 5 -17.27 4.66 -16.47
N LYS A 6 -17.18 5.93 -16.89
CA LYS A 6 -15.89 6.63 -17.01
C LYS A 6 -15.61 7.35 -15.70
N LEU A 7 -14.49 7.02 -15.07
CA LEU A 7 -14.01 7.68 -13.85
C LEU A 7 -12.66 8.33 -14.13
N GLN A 8 -12.43 9.51 -13.57
CA GLN A 8 -11.10 10.14 -13.59
C GLN A 8 -10.20 9.42 -12.59
N ILE A 9 -9.04 8.92 -13.04
CA ILE A 9 -8.07 8.20 -12.19
C ILE A 9 -7.61 9.03 -11.00
N THR A 10 -7.54 10.35 -11.15
CA THR A 10 -7.17 11.30 -10.08
C THR A 10 -8.06 11.18 -8.85
N LYS A 11 -9.32 10.75 -8.99
CA LYS A 11 -10.22 10.50 -7.87
C LYS A 11 -9.90 9.21 -7.11
N LEU A 12 -9.20 8.28 -7.75
CA LEU A 12 -8.76 7.01 -7.16
C LEU A 12 -7.35 7.09 -6.59
N ASN A 13 -6.51 8.01 -7.05
CA ASN A 13 -5.12 8.16 -6.60
C ASN A 13 -4.93 8.05 -5.08
N PRO A 14 -5.74 8.69 -4.22
CA PRO A 14 -5.59 8.58 -2.76
C PRO A 14 -5.67 7.13 -2.23
N HIS A 15 -6.27 6.21 -2.98
CA HIS A 15 -6.40 4.80 -2.64
C HIS A 15 -5.37 3.90 -3.33
N LEU A 16 -4.59 4.43 -4.29
CA LEU A 16 -3.66 3.67 -5.13
C LEU A 16 -2.20 4.10 -4.95
N THR A 17 -1.95 5.18 -4.20
CA THR A 17 -0.61 5.75 -3.99
C THR A 17 -0.04 5.43 -2.60
N CYS A 18 1.26 5.15 -2.58
CA CYS A 18 2.04 4.93 -1.37
C CYS A 18 2.43 6.26 -0.72
N LEU A 19 2.10 6.43 0.57
CA LEU A 19 2.43 7.65 1.32
C LEU A 19 3.95 7.87 1.48
N LEU A 20 4.75 6.79 1.50
CA LEU A 20 6.19 6.90 1.73
C LEU A 20 6.98 7.42 0.52
N CYS A 21 6.50 7.17 -0.71
CA CYS A 21 7.20 7.62 -1.93
C CYS A 21 6.37 8.58 -2.81
N GLY A 22 5.07 8.73 -2.54
CA GLY A 22 4.16 9.54 -3.34
C GLY A 22 3.76 8.93 -4.70
N GLY A 23 4.33 7.78 -5.08
CA GLY A 23 3.99 7.06 -6.31
C GLY A 23 2.88 6.02 -6.11
N TYR A 24 2.46 5.36 -7.18
CA TYR A 24 1.55 4.21 -7.10
C TYR A 24 2.19 3.03 -6.37
N TYR A 25 1.37 2.14 -5.79
CA TYR A 25 1.88 0.92 -5.16
C TYR A 25 2.61 0.01 -6.16
N ILE A 26 3.84 -0.38 -5.81
CA ILE A 26 4.62 -1.43 -6.47
C ILE A 26 4.94 -2.49 -5.43
N GLU A 27 4.56 -3.73 -5.72
CA GLU A 27 4.54 -4.83 -4.75
C GLU A 27 3.85 -4.40 -3.44
N ALA A 28 2.57 -4.05 -3.54
CA ALA A 28 1.76 -3.58 -2.41
C ALA A 28 1.94 -4.51 -1.21
N THR A 29 2.24 -3.90 -0.07
CA THR A 29 2.55 -4.59 1.18
C THR A 29 1.79 -3.91 2.31
N THR A 30 0.98 -4.68 3.02
CA THR A 30 0.03 -4.19 4.01
C THR A 30 0.46 -4.59 5.42
N ILE A 31 0.39 -3.65 6.35
CA ILE A 31 0.59 -3.90 7.78
C ILE A 31 -0.66 -4.59 8.34
N ILE A 32 -0.51 -5.76 8.96
CA ILE A 32 -1.66 -6.57 9.44
C ILE A 32 -2.46 -5.83 10.52
N GLU A 33 -1.78 -5.19 11.47
CA GLU A 33 -2.40 -4.59 12.66
C GLU A 33 -3.33 -3.41 12.36
N CYS A 34 -3.15 -2.72 11.22
CA CYS A 34 -3.90 -1.50 10.91
C CYS A 34 -4.37 -1.39 9.44
N LEU A 35 -4.05 -2.37 8.60
CA LEU A 35 -4.42 -2.44 7.18
C LEU A 35 -3.94 -1.27 6.31
N HIS A 36 -2.95 -0.49 6.76
CA HIS A 36 -2.29 0.49 5.89
C HIS A 36 -1.28 -0.18 4.95
N SER A 37 -1.33 0.20 3.68
CA SER A 37 -0.52 -0.37 2.60
C SER A 37 0.55 0.60 2.10
N PHE A 38 1.64 0.03 1.61
CA PHE A 38 2.82 0.74 1.09
C PHE A 38 3.47 -0.09 -0.02
N CYS A 39 4.42 0.46 -0.76
CA CYS A 39 5.30 -0.36 -1.61
C CYS A 39 6.20 -1.23 -0.73
N LYS A 40 6.48 -2.48 -1.14
CA LYS A 40 7.36 -3.41 -0.41
C LYS A 40 8.69 -2.78 -0.03
N SER A 41 9.41 -2.21 -0.99
CA SER A 41 10.72 -1.59 -0.77
C SER A 41 10.64 -0.41 0.20
N CYS A 42 9.56 0.36 0.15
CA CYS A 42 9.35 1.52 1.02
C CYS A 42 9.13 1.09 2.48
N ILE A 43 8.20 0.16 2.72
CA ILE A 43 7.88 -0.24 4.09
C ILE A 43 8.96 -1.10 4.73
N VAL A 44 9.63 -1.96 3.95
CA VAL A 44 10.77 -2.74 4.46
C VAL A 44 11.88 -1.79 4.93
N ARG A 45 12.29 -0.82 4.11
CA ARG A 45 13.30 0.17 4.48
C ARG A 45 12.89 1.01 5.69
N TYR A 46 11.63 1.43 5.75
CA TYR A 46 11.13 2.21 6.88
C TYR A 46 11.19 1.42 8.20
N LEU A 47 10.85 0.13 8.16
CA LEU A 47 10.81 -0.75 9.33
C LEU A 47 12.19 -1.25 9.80
N GLU A 48 13.28 -0.93 9.09
CA GLU A 48 14.65 -1.15 9.57
C GLU A 48 14.95 -0.32 10.82
N THR A 49 14.35 0.87 10.93
CA THR A 49 14.61 1.83 12.01
C THR A 49 13.38 2.16 12.85
N ASN A 50 12.18 1.71 12.44
CA ASN A 50 10.91 2.03 13.09
C ASN A 50 10.07 0.78 13.35
N LYS A 51 9.21 0.84 14.38
CA LYS A 51 8.29 -0.26 14.74
C LYS A 51 6.81 0.14 14.74
N PHE A 52 6.49 1.35 14.27
CA PHE A 52 5.16 1.92 14.28
C PHE A 52 4.73 2.29 12.87
N CYS A 53 3.44 2.17 12.57
CA CYS A 53 2.89 2.52 11.26
C CYS A 53 3.20 4.00 10.91
N PRO A 54 3.68 4.31 9.68
CA PRO A 54 3.92 5.69 9.24
C PRO A 54 2.68 6.61 9.21
N VAL A 55 1.48 6.02 9.28
CA VAL A 55 0.20 6.74 9.08
C VAL A 55 -0.53 6.96 10.40
N CYS A 56 -0.67 5.91 11.19
CA CYS A 56 -1.53 5.90 12.39
C CYS A 56 -0.77 5.60 13.68
N GLU A 57 0.55 5.45 13.61
CA GLU A 57 1.44 5.21 14.75
C GLU A 57 1.13 3.95 15.58
N VAL A 58 0.24 3.07 15.11
CA VAL A 58 0.03 1.75 15.72
C VAL A 58 1.32 0.93 15.65
N GLN A 59 1.67 0.26 16.75
CA GLN A 59 2.84 -0.61 16.80
C GLN A 59 2.65 -1.82 15.86
N VAL A 60 3.52 -1.96 14.87
CA VAL A 60 3.48 -3.05 13.89
C VAL A 60 3.81 -4.38 14.55
N HIS A 61 4.86 -4.41 15.38
CA HIS A 61 5.27 -5.56 16.17
C HIS A 61 6.25 -5.11 17.28
N LYS A 62 6.26 -5.79 18.43
CA LYS A 62 7.13 -5.44 19.58
C LYS A 62 8.63 -5.41 19.25
N THR A 63 9.11 -6.44 18.55
CA THR A 63 10.55 -6.62 18.27
C THR A 63 10.91 -6.69 16.79
N LYS A 64 10.17 -7.47 15.98
CA LYS A 64 10.44 -7.74 14.56
C LYS A 64 9.27 -7.29 13.65
N PRO A 65 9.19 -6.00 13.26
CA PRO A 65 8.08 -5.46 12.44
C PRO A 65 7.83 -6.19 11.12
N LEU A 66 8.88 -6.72 10.50
CA LEU A 66 8.77 -7.46 9.22
C LEU A 66 7.92 -8.73 9.34
N LEU A 67 7.69 -9.26 10.54
CA LEU A 67 6.80 -10.42 10.74
C LEU A 67 5.30 -10.08 10.59
N ASN A 68 4.94 -8.79 10.66
CA ASN A 68 3.55 -8.32 10.64
C ASN A 68 3.21 -7.46 9.42
N ILE A 69 3.96 -7.65 8.32
CA ILE A 69 3.61 -7.13 7.00
C ILE A 69 3.37 -8.29 6.03
N ARG A 70 2.44 -8.14 5.09
CA ARG A 70 2.11 -9.17 4.08
C ARG A 70 2.01 -8.53 2.71
N SER A 71 2.44 -9.25 1.68
CA SER A 71 2.14 -8.88 0.30
C SER A 71 0.63 -8.87 0.08
N ASP A 72 0.13 -7.78 -0.50
CA ASP A 72 -1.28 -7.57 -0.79
C ASP A 72 -1.49 -7.69 -2.30
N GLN A 73 -1.57 -8.94 -2.77
CA GLN A 73 -1.70 -9.23 -4.20
C GLN A 73 -2.99 -8.64 -4.77
N THR A 74 -4.08 -8.64 -3.99
CA THR A 74 -5.36 -8.09 -4.44
C THR A 74 -5.27 -6.58 -4.66
N LEU A 75 -4.70 -5.84 -3.71
CA LEU A 75 -4.47 -4.40 -3.90
C LEU A 75 -3.55 -4.13 -5.08
N GLN A 76 -2.47 -4.91 -5.24
CA GLN A 76 -1.56 -4.76 -6.36
C GLN A 76 -2.26 -5.00 -7.72
N ASP A 77 -3.09 -6.05 -7.81
CA ASP A 77 -3.87 -6.35 -9.02
C ASP A 77 -4.87 -5.24 -9.34
N ILE A 78 -5.49 -4.63 -8.32
CA ILE A 78 -6.39 -3.48 -8.48
C ILE A 78 -5.61 -2.29 -9.06
N VAL A 79 -4.43 -1.99 -8.53
CA VAL A 79 -3.57 -0.90 -9.04
C VAL A 79 -3.22 -1.14 -10.51
N TYR A 80 -2.72 -2.33 -10.88
CA TYR A 80 -2.36 -2.63 -12.27
C TYR A 80 -3.55 -2.67 -13.23
N LYS A 81 -4.74 -3.05 -12.77
CA LYS A 81 -5.95 -3.02 -13.61
C LYS A 81 -6.50 -1.61 -13.84
N LEU A 82 -6.27 -0.69 -12.90
CA LEU A 82 -6.87 0.64 -12.92
C LEU A 82 -5.93 1.73 -13.45
N VAL A 83 -4.61 1.58 -13.31
CA VAL A 83 -3.62 2.57 -13.75
C VAL A 83 -3.06 2.19 -15.12
N PRO A 84 -3.39 2.93 -16.21
CA PRO A 84 -2.88 2.58 -17.54
C PRO A 84 -1.38 2.82 -17.65
N GLY A 85 -0.65 1.83 -18.18
CA GLY A 85 0.80 1.94 -18.47
C GLY A 85 1.72 1.68 -17.28
N LEU A 86 1.21 1.10 -16.20
CA LEU A 86 1.96 0.60 -15.06
C LEU A 86 2.05 -0.93 -15.12
#